data_AF-A0A1A2GCJ6-F1
#
_entry.id   AF-A0A1A2GCJ6-F1
#
_cell.length_a   1.000
_cell.length_b   1.000
_cell.length_c   1.000
_cell.angle_alpha   90.00
_cell.angle_beta   90.00
_cell.angle_gamma   90.00
#
_symmetry.space_group_name_H-M   'P 1'
#
loop_
_entity.id
_entity.type
_entity.pdbx_description
1 polymer ?
#
loop_
_entity_poly.entity_id
_entity_poly.type
_entity_poly.pdbx_seq_one_letter_code
_entity_poly.pdbx_strand_id
1 'polypeptide(L)'
;MKAIKIAELALIATAAAATATALPPTAHADTKFDFLSPSGNINCSMSLQSDFVLNGVKQTGSNYVQCELSDYTWQLPQACPSGVVGVAFRSDDTEPPRAGCWKFPNQTPLPWPTLDYGHSRTVGAITCDSEPSGVTCTNSNTGHFFHVSRESYQLG
;
A
#
# COMPACT_ATOMS: atom_id res chain seq x y z
N MET A 1 -52.59 -36.29 62.62
CA MET A 1 -52.15 -37.01 61.39
C MET A 1 -52.15 -36.00 60.23
N LYS A 2 -51.14 -36.08 59.36
CA LYS A 2 -50.74 -35.28 58.16
C LYS A 2 -51.79 -34.39 57.48
N ALA A 3 -51.48 -33.10 57.23
CA ALA A 3 -50.87 -32.47 56.02
C ALA A 3 -51.94 -32.13 54.94
N ILE A 4 -51.91 -31.00 54.23
CA ILE A 4 -50.94 -30.57 53.20
C ILE A 4 -51.12 -29.06 52.95
N LYS A 5 -50.02 -28.30 52.85
CA LYS A 5 -49.99 -26.90 52.37
C LYS A 5 -49.97 -26.89 50.84
N ILE A 6 -50.87 -26.15 50.21
CA ILE A 6 -50.92 -25.95 48.76
C ILE A 6 -49.83 -24.91 48.43
N ALA A 7 -48.80 -25.33 47.71
CA ALA A 7 -47.79 -24.44 47.15
C ALA A 7 -48.26 -23.96 45.77
N GLU A 8 -48.27 -22.65 45.57
CA GLU A 8 -48.49 -22.01 44.28
C GLU A 8 -47.35 -22.37 43.31
N LEU A 9 -47.70 -22.94 42.15
CA LEU A 9 -46.78 -23.13 41.03
C LEU A 9 -46.73 -21.83 40.21
N ALA A 10 -45.70 -21.03 40.42
CA ALA A 10 -45.34 -19.94 39.52
C ALA A 10 -44.66 -20.51 38.26
N LEU A 11 -45.28 -20.30 37.10
CA LEU A 11 -44.76 -20.69 35.80
C LEU A 11 -43.70 -19.66 35.35
N ILE A 12 -42.42 -20.00 35.46
CA ILE A 12 -41.32 -19.15 34.96
C ILE A 12 -41.05 -19.53 33.50
N ALA A 13 -41.55 -18.73 32.56
CA ALA A 13 -41.22 -18.86 31.15
C ALA A 13 -39.82 -18.25 30.90
N THR A 14 -38.80 -19.09 30.70
CA THR A 14 -37.46 -18.68 30.29
C THR A 14 -37.44 -18.41 28.79
N ALA A 15 -37.40 -17.14 28.40
CA ALA A 15 -37.15 -16.75 27.01
C ALA A 15 -35.68 -17.03 26.65
N ALA A 16 -35.44 -17.97 25.73
CA ALA A 16 -34.12 -18.22 25.17
C ALA A 16 -33.78 -17.14 24.13
N ALA A 17 -32.88 -16.22 24.47
CA ALA A 17 -32.35 -15.26 23.51
C ALA A 17 -31.32 -15.96 22.59
N ALA A 18 -31.65 -16.11 21.31
CA ALA A 18 -30.72 -16.61 20.30
C ALA A 18 -29.76 -15.48 19.89
N THR A 19 -28.50 -15.57 20.29
CA THR A 19 -27.45 -14.64 19.84
C THR A 19 -27.02 -15.01 18.42
N ALA A 20 -27.47 -14.24 17.42
CA ALA A 20 -26.95 -14.32 16.07
C ALA A 20 -25.51 -13.77 16.05
N THR A 21 -24.52 -14.64 15.87
CA THR A 21 -23.12 -14.23 15.64
C THR A 21 -23.00 -13.68 14.22
N ALA A 22 -22.96 -12.35 14.06
CA ALA A 22 -22.54 -11.75 12.81
C ALA A 22 -21.05 -12.07 12.59
N LEU A 23 -20.73 -12.75 11.49
CA LEU A 23 -19.34 -12.93 11.06
C LEU A 23 -18.80 -11.57 10.59
N PRO A 24 -17.56 -11.20 10.93
CA PRO A 24 -16.95 -9.99 10.40
C PRO A 24 -16.82 -10.12 8.87
N PRO A 25 -16.97 -9.02 8.12
CA PRO A 25 -16.73 -9.03 6.68
C PRO A 25 -15.27 -9.42 6.39
N THR A 26 -15.05 -10.19 5.32
CA THR A 26 -13.72 -10.48 4.81
C THR A 26 -13.09 -9.20 4.27
N ALA A 27 -12.06 -8.69 4.93
CA ALA A 27 -11.26 -7.59 4.43
C ALA A 27 -10.44 -8.09 3.22
N HIS A 28 -10.74 -7.58 2.03
CA HIS A 28 -9.87 -7.75 0.87
C HIS A 28 -8.81 -6.66 0.91
N ALA A 29 -7.54 -7.06 1.03
CA ALA A 29 -6.44 -6.13 0.86
C ALA A 29 -6.32 -5.78 -0.63
N ASP A 30 -6.17 -4.49 -0.92
CA ASP A 30 -5.88 -4.04 -2.28
C ASP A 30 -4.55 -4.65 -2.74
N THR A 31 -4.54 -5.25 -3.94
CA THR A 31 -3.32 -5.80 -4.56
C THR A 31 -2.63 -4.79 -5.47
N LYS A 32 -3.25 -3.64 -5.71
CA LYS A 32 -2.69 -2.55 -6.50
C LYS A 32 -3.27 -1.21 -6.05
N PHE A 33 -2.43 -0.19 -5.99
CA PHE A 33 -2.87 1.18 -5.79
C PHE A 33 -1.92 2.13 -6.52
N ASP A 34 -2.46 2.97 -7.40
CA ASP A 34 -1.70 4.01 -8.09
C ASP A 34 -2.15 5.37 -7.56
N PHE A 35 -1.24 6.33 -7.37
CA PHE A 35 -1.60 7.67 -6.89
C PHE A 35 -0.68 8.78 -7.39
N LEU A 36 -1.16 10.02 -7.30
CA LEU A 36 -0.35 11.23 -7.41
C LEU A 36 -0.17 11.90 -6.04
N SER A 37 0.98 12.55 -5.83
CA SER A 37 1.11 13.54 -4.77
C SER A 37 0.21 14.74 -5.06
N PRO A 38 -0.21 15.52 -4.04
CA PRO A 38 -1.04 16.72 -4.25
C PRO A 38 -0.39 17.78 -5.14
N SER A 39 0.94 17.85 -5.18
CA SER A 39 1.68 18.72 -6.12
C SER A 39 1.60 18.26 -7.59
N GLY A 40 1.20 17.01 -7.84
CA GLY A 40 1.18 16.39 -9.16
C GLY A 40 2.56 16.02 -9.72
N ASN A 41 3.65 16.35 -9.02
CA ASN A 41 5.00 16.08 -9.52
C ASN A 41 5.43 14.61 -9.33
N ILE A 42 4.99 13.98 -8.23
CA ILE A 42 5.32 12.60 -7.89
C ILE A 42 4.09 11.75 -8.18
N ASN A 43 4.28 10.67 -8.90
CA ASN A 43 3.26 9.63 -9.05
C ASN A 43 3.88 8.29 -8.63
N CYS A 44 3.08 7.41 -8.05
CA CYS A 44 3.55 6.13 -7.54
C CYS A 44 2.59 5.02 -7.93
N SER A 45 3.15 3.90 -8.42
CA SER A 45 2.43 2.67 -8.67
C SER A 45 2.87 1.62 -7.65
N MET A 46 1.92 1.12 -6.87
CA MET A 46 2.11 0.08 -5.86
C MET A 46 1.40 -1.19 -6.31
N SER A 47 2.05 -2.34 -6.16
CA SER A 47 1.43 -3.63 -6.45
C SER A 47 1.98 -4.75 -5.58
N LEU A 48 1.08 -5.64 -5.17
CA LEU A 48 1.39 -6.97 -4.66
C LEU A 48 1.18 -7.96 -5.81
N GLN A 49 2.27 -8.45 -6.40
CA GLN A 49 2.20 -9.51 -7.39
C GLN A 49 1.95 -10.84 -6.70
N SER A 50 1.00 -11.62 -7.20
CA SER A 50 0.82 -13.02 -6.80
C SER A 50 1.91 -13.88 -7.43
N ASP A 51 2.15 -15.07 -6.86
CA ASP A 51 2.93 -16.11 -7.53
C ASP A 51 2.45 -16.32 -8.97
N PHE A 52 3.39 -16.43 -9.90
CA PHE A 52 3.10 -16.69 -11.32
C PHE A 52 4.12 -17.64 -11.91
N VAL A 53 3.81 -18.24 -13.06
CA VAL A 53 4.75 -19.10 -13.80
C VAL A 53 5.15 -18.39 -15.08
N LEU A 54 6.44 -18.14 -15.24
CA LEU A 54 7.01 -17.57 -16.46
C LEU A 54 7.93 -18.62 -17.09
N ASN A 55 7.65 -18.99 -18.35
CA ASN A 55 8.42 -19.99 -19.09
C ASN A 55 8.61 -21.32 -18.33
N GLY A 56 7.58 -21.78 -17.62
CA GLY A 56 7.63 -23.03 -16.84
C GLY A 56 8.35 -22.93 -15.49
N VAL A 57 8.86 -21.75 -15.11
CA VAL A 57 9.53 -21.52 -13.82
C VAL A 57 8.59 -20.76 -12.88
N LYS A 58 8.36 -21.31 -11.68
CA LYS A 58 7.60 -20.64 -10.61
C LYS A 58 8.36 -19.39 -10.17
N GLN A 59 7.71 -18.25 -10.31
CA GLN A 59 8.11 -16.97 -9.74
C GLN A 59 7.34 -16.77 -8.43
N THR A 60 8.07 -16.35 -7.40
CA THR A 60 7.43 -15.92 -6.15
C THR A 60 6.91 -14.50 -6.36
N GLY A 61 5.66 -14.28 -6.00
CA GLY A 61 5.07 -12.96 -5.98
C GLY A 61 5.86 -12.01 -5.09
N SER A 62 5.88 -10.73 -5.44
CA SER A 62 6.62 -9.71 -4.68
C SER A 62 5.81 -8.44 -4.52
N ASN A 63 6.09 -7.76 -3.41
CA ASN A 63 5.72 -6.37 -3.21
C ASN A 63 6.58 -5.51 -4.13
N TYR A 64 5.94 -4.51 -4.71
CA TYR A 64 6.59 -3.63 -5.65
C TYR A 64 6.02 -2.22 -5.53
N VAL A 65 6.91 -1.23 -5.55
CA VAL A 65 6.54 0.16 -5.76
C VAL A 65 7.51 0.82 -6.74
N GLN A 66 6.97 1.67 -7.60
CA GLN A 66 7.75 2.59 -8.41
C GLN A 66 7.15 3.99 -8.35
N CYS A 67 7.94 4.98 -7.94
CA CYS A 67 7.58 6.39 -7.98
C CYS A 67 8.38 7.14 -9.04
N GLU A 68 7.75 8.05 -9.77
CA GLU A 68 8.33 8.75 -10.91
C GLU A 68 8.19 10.27 -10.76
N LEU A 69 9.26 11.00 -11.15
CA LEU A 69 9.33 12.46 -11.11
C LEU A 69 9.89 12.99 -12.43
N SER A 70 9.48 14.20 -12.83
CA SER A 70 10.10 14.91 -13.96
C SER A 70 10.48 16.35 -13.67
N ASP A 71 9.95 16.96 -12.61
CA ASP A 71 10.49 18.20 -12.06
C ASP A 71 11.31 17.88 -10.81
N TYR A 72 12.62 18.02 -10.91
CA TYR A 72 13.57 17.78 -9.82
C TYR A 72 14.82 18.64 -10.01
N THR A 73 15.50 18.99 -8.91
CA THR A 73 16.66 19.91 -8.93
C THR A 73 18.01 19.25 -8.64
N TRP A 74 18.04 17.93 -8.62
CA TRP A 74 19.20 17.11 -8.30
C TRP A 74 19.62 16.25 -9.49
N GLN A 75 20.75 15.55 -9.36
CA GLN A 75 21.28 14.65 -10.40
C GLN A 75 21.48 13.25 -9.83
N LEU A 76 21.19 12.23 -10.63
CA LEU A 76 21.60 10.88 -10.31
C LEU A 76 23.12 10.72 -10.47
N PRO A 77 23.76 9.78 -9.76
CA PRO A 77 25.19 9.50 -9.92
C PRO A 77 25.57 9.13 -11.37
N GLN A 78 24.63 8.51 -12.09
CA GLN A 78 24.77 8.22 -13.53
C GLN A 78 23.96 9.22 -14.34
N ALA A 79 24.55 9.77 -15.40
CA ALA A 79 23.84 10.60 -16.37
C ALA A 79 22.76 9.80 -17.09
N CYS A 80 21.61 10.45 -17.33
CA CYS A 80 20.54 9.84 -18.12
C CYS A 80 20.81 9.91 -19.62
N PRO A 81 20.54 8.84 -20.38
CA PRO A 81 20.61 8.86 -21.83
C PRO A 81 19.71 9.95 -22.45
N SER A 82 20.04 10.40 -23.66
CA SER A 82 19.24 11.38 -24.39
C SER A 82 17.79 10.90 -24.58
N GLY A 83 16.82 11.79 -24.36
CA GLY A 83 15.39 11.48 -24.52
C GLY A 83 14.74 10.87 -23.28
N VAL A 84 15.47 10.74 -22.17
CA VAL A 84 14.89 10.57 -20.84
C VAL A 84 14.40 11.93 -20.34
N VAL A 85 13.20 11.96 -19.77
CA VAL A 85 12.57 13.20 -19.26
C VAL A 85 12.24 13.12 -17.77
N GLY A 86 12.57 12.02 -17.09
CA GLY A 86 12.34 11.86 -15.67
C GLY A 86 13.19 10.77 -15.03
N VAL A 87 12.87 10.51 -13.77
CA VAL A 87 13.56 9.57 -12.89
C VAL A 87 12.54 8.66 -12.21
N ALA A 88 12.93 7.42 -11.94
CA ALA A 88 12.12 6.43 -11.26
C ALA A 88 12.86 5.90 -10.03
N PHE A 89 12.14 5.76 -8.93
CA PHE A 89 12.57 5.15 -7.69
C PHE A 89 11.78 3.87 -7.48
N ARG A 90 12.47 2.77 -7.24
CA ARG A 90 11.84 1.45 -7.15
C ARG A 90 12.33 0.71 -5.93
N SER A 91 11.41 0.02 -5.27
CA SER A 91 11.69 -0.93 -4.20
C SER A 91 10.84 -2.19 -4.38
N ASP A 92 11.43 -3.34 -4.04
CA ASP A 92 10.78 -4.64 -4.04
C ASP A 92 11.30 -5.48 -2.85
N ASP A 93 10.88 -6.74 -2.76
CA ASP A 93 11.28 -7.64 -1.66
C ASP A 93 12.69 -8.24 -1.80
N THR A 94 13.36 -8.02 -2.94
CA THR A 94 14.56 -8.77 -3.31
C THR A 94 15.83 -7.93 -3.29
N GLU A 95 15.72 -6.64 -3.56
CA GLU A 95 16.86 -5.74 -3.70
C GLU A 95 16.65 -4.42 -2.93
N PRO A 96 17.73 -3.76 -2.52
CA PRO A 96 17.66 -2.40 -2.01
C PRO A 96 17.01 -1.43 -3.02
N PRO A 97 16.44 -0.32 -2.55
CA PRO A 97 15.80 0.66 -3.40
C PRO A 97 16.79 1.25 -4.39
N ARG A 98 16.35 1.48 -5.62
CA ARG A 98 17.19 2.01 -6.69
C ARG A 98 16.55 3.23 -7.34
N ALA A 99 17.40 4.16 -7.72
CA ALA A 99 17.04 5.31 -8.53
C ALA A 99 17.59 5.12 -9.95
N GLY A 100 16.79 5.45 -10.96
CA GLY A 100 17.17 5.27 -12.34
C GLY A 100 16.48 6.27 -13.27
N CYS A 101 16.98 6.34 -14.48
CA CYS A 101 16.44 7.17 -15.54
C CYS A 101 15.16 6.54 -16.11
N TRP A 102 14.16 7.36 -16.38
CA TRP A 102 12.88 6.87 -16.88
C TRP A 102 12.39 7.68 -18.08
N LYS A 103 12.18 6.97 -19.19
CA LYS A 103 11.92 7.61 -20.50
C LYS A 103 10.54 8.24 -20.58
N PHE A 104 9.56 7.67 -19.90
CA PHE A 104 8.16 8.11 -19.95
C PHE A 104 7.58 8.13 -18.54
N PRO A 105 7.97 9.11 -17.71
CA PRO A 105 7.34 9.30 -16.41
C PRO A 105 5.85 9.52 -16.64
N ASN A 106 5.03 8.84 -15.84
CA ASN A 106 3.58 8.82 -15.86
C ASN A 106 3.01 10.19 -15.43
N GLN A 107 3.34 11.23 -16.20
CA GLN A 107 2.98 12.63 -15.99
C GLN A 107 1.86 13.12 -16.88
N THR A 108 1.33 12.24 -17.73
CA THR A 108 0.01 12.51 -18.32
C THR A 108 -1.00 12.52 -17.18
N PRO A 109 -2.09 13.31 -17.25
CA PRO A 109 -3.17 13.18 -16.28
C PRO A 109 -3.77 11.77 -16.40
N LEU A 110 -3.19 10.84 -15.67
CA LEU A 110 -3.75 9.53 -15.44
C LEU A 110 -4.92 9.72 -14.48
N PRO A 111 -6.01 8.94 -14.61
CA PRO A 111 -7.15 9.01 -13.70
C PRO A 111 -6.80 8.39 -12.33
N TRP A 112 -5.57 8.58 -11.85
CA TRP A 112 -5.11 8.12 -10.55
C TRP A 112 -5.60 9.07 -9.48
N PRO A 113 -6.04 8.55 -8.32
CA PRO A 113 -6.41 9.37 -7.18
C PRO A 113 -5.19 10.16 -6.66
N THR A 114 -5.46 11.33 -6.11
CA THR A 114 -4.48 12.04 -5.29
C THR A 114 -4.43 11.39 -3.90
N LEU A 115 -3.23 11.11 -3.39
CA LEU A 115 -3.03 10.78 -1.99
C LEU A 115 -2.70 12.08 -1.24
N ASP A 116 -3.65 12.60 -0.46
CA ASP A 116 -3.47 13.88 0.24
C ASP A 116 -2.27 13.87 1.19
N TYR A 117 -1.70 15.06 1.43
CA TYR A 117 -0.63 15.21 2.40
C TYR A 117 -1.08 14.80 3.80
N GLY A 118 -0.19 14.12 4.53
CA GLY A 118 -0.48 13.53 5.84
C GLY A 118 -1.22 12.20 5.76
N HIS A 119 -1.55 11.69 4.57
CA HIS A 119 -2.14 10.37 4.38
C HIS A 119 -1.10 9.36 3.88
N SER A 120 -1.39 8.10 4.18
CA SER A 120 -0.59 6.96 3.74
C SER A 120 -1.45 5.90 3.05
N ARG A 121 -0.78 5.09 2.22
CA ARG A 121 -1.36 3.92 1.56
C ARG A 121 -0.44 2.73 1.69
N THR A 122 -1.04 1.57 1.89
CA THR A 122 -0.33 0.31 2.06
C THR A 122 -0.86 -0.69 1.05
N VAL A 123 0.06 -1.33 0.31
CA VAL A 123 -0.21 -2.46 -0.57
C VAL A 123 0.79 -3.55 -0.23
N GLY A 124 0.29 -4.68 0.26
CA GLY A 124 1.12 -5.74 0.83
C GLY A 124 2.03 -5.21 1.95
N ALA A 125 3.34 -5.38 1.82
CA ALA A 125 4.35 -4.94 2.79
C ALA A 125 4.85 -3.50 2.55
N ILE A 126 4.42 -2.84 1.47
CA ILE A 126 4.89 -1.49 1.16
C ILE A 126 3.88 -0.47 1.66
N THR A 127 4.36 0.48 2.45
CA THR A 127 3.61 1.67 2.84
C THR A 127 4.27 2.90 2.23
N CYS A 128 3.46 3.74 1.58
CA CYS A 128 3.89 5.05 1.09
C CYS A 128 3.14 6.15 1.83
N ASP A 129 3.89 7.11 2.36
CA ASP A 129 3.43 8.30 3.05
C ASP A 129 3.57 9.51 2.13
N SER A 130 2.51 10.29 1.97
CA SER A 130 2.55 11.55 1.22
C SER A 130 2.68 12.72 2.18
N GLU A 131 3.75 13.50 2.04
CA GLU A 131 4.02 14.69 2.87
C GLU A 131 4.36 15.90 1.99
N PRO A 132 4.21 17.13 2.51
CA PRO A 132 4.66 18.32 1.77
C PRO A 132 6.17 18.30 1.45
N SER A 133 6.95 17.57 2.24
CA SER A 133 8.39 17.33 2.07
C SER A 133 8.72 16.34 0.96
N GLY A 134 7.76 15.51 0.51
CA GLY A 134 7.98 14.47 -0.49
C GLY A 134 7.15 13.22 -0.23
N VAL A 135 7.45 12.14 -0.96
CA VAL A 135 6.86 10.82 -0.73
C VAL A 135 7.92 9.89 -0.18
N THR A 136 7.59 9.18 0.89
CA THR A 136 8.44 8.14 1.47
C THR A 136 7.75 6.80 1.33
N CYS A 137 8.41 5.81 0.75
CA CYS A 137 7.90 4.45 0.65
C CYS A 137 8.83 3.49 1.38
N THR A 138 8.27 2.67 2.26
CA THR A 138 8.99 1.70 3.10
C THR A 138 8.46 0.29 2.85
N ASN A 139 9.35 -0.67 2.65
CA ASN A 139 9.02 -2.10 2.59
C ASN A 139 9.28 -2.75 3.96
N SER A 140 8.22 -3.15 4.67
CA SER A 140 8.33 -3.76 5.99
C SER A 140 8.97 -5.14 5.99
N ASN A 141 9.00 -5.85 4.85
CA ASN A 141 9.65 -7.17 4.77
C ASN A 141 11.17 -7.07 4.84
N THR A 142 11.74 -6.00 4.29
CA THR A 142 13.19 -5.82 4.15
C THR A 142 13.74 -4.71 5.03
N GLY A 143 12.89 -3.79 5.50
CA GLY A 143 13.29 -2.57 6.21
C GLY A 143 13.80 -1.46 5.29
N HIS A 144 13.88 -1.72 3.98
CA HIS A 144 14.32 -0.77 2.98
C HIS A 144 13.30 0.34 2.73
N PHE A 145 13.80 1.52 2.36
CA PHE A 145 12.96 2.65 2.02
C PHE A 145 13.60 3.57 0.99
N PHE A 146 12.76 4.34 0.31
CA PHE A 146 13.22 5.55 -0.35
C PHE A 146 12.34 6.73 0.05
N HIS A 147 12.97 7.90 0.08
CA HIS A 147 12.31 9.19 0.13
C HIS A 147 12.62 9.94 -1.15
N VAL A 148 11.61 10.58 -1.74
CA VAL A 148 11.79 11.37 -2.95
C VAL A 148 10.97 12.65 -2.91
N SER A 149 11.61 13.74 -3.31
CA SER A 149 11.03 15.06 -3.48
C SER A 149 11.62 15.74 -4.71
N ARG A 150 11.11 16.94 -5.02
CA ARG A 150 11.68 17.78 -6.08
C ARG A 150 13.11 18.20 -5.72
N GLU A 151 13.38 18.44 -4.44
CA GLU A 151 14.63 19.02 -3.95
C GLU A 151 15.69 17.97 -3.61
N SER A 152 15.31 16.75 -3.25
CA SER A 152 16.24 15.69 -2.84
C SER A 152 15.67 14.28 -3.01
N TYR A 153 16.53 13.28 -2.81
CA TYR A 153 16.12 11.90 -2.62
C TYR A 153 17.03 11.20 -1.60
N GLN A 154 16.55 10.11 -1.02
CA GLN A 154 17.31 9.23 -0.13
C GLN A 154 16.92 7.77 -0.39
N LEU A 155 17.90 6.87 -0.30
CA LEU A 155 17.73 5.42 -0.35
C LEU A 155 18.30 4.81 0.93
N GLY A 156 17.62 3.81 1.50
CA GLY A 156 18.06 3.08 2.70
C GLY A 156 17.54 1.66 2.76
#